data_AF-A0A9D9U7C7-F1
#
_entry.id   AF-A0A9D9U7C7-F1
#
_cell.length_a   1.000
_cell.length_b   1.000
_cell.length_c   1.000
_cell.angle_alpha   90.00
_cell.angle_beta   90.00
_cell.angle_gamma   90.00
#
_symmetry.space_group_name_H-M   'P 1'
#
loop_
_entity.id
_entity.type
_entity.pdbx_description
1 polymer ?
#
loop_
_entity_poly.entity_id
_entity_poly.type
_entity_poly.pdbx_seq_one_letter_code
_entity_poly.pdbx_strand_id
1 'polypeptide(L)'
;MQRIGVLFVCLGNICRSPSAQAVLEDRLERRGLAAHFRVDSCGTAAFNVGKAPDPRAIAAAERRGYRIAHQRARQVEDADFARFQHIVAMDRANLRTLQGWAGPDFAGEIHLLLHFAPGATTEVADPYYGSPEAFDAALDAIERGVDGLLLALCARHGTELAAAAPRTARVIGAVAFAIILPPLRRAAHETGRLVSPMTDRTLEDLNVETIEELITPDQLKAEMPLTPAVSETVRSARGIVRDILDRQDHRLFLVVGPCSIHDTGAAMEYAHRLRRLAEEVQDTLYLVMRVYFEKPRTTTGWKGLVNDPHLNDSFRIEEGLHIARKLLIDITGIGLPTATEALDPISPQYLQDLIAWSAIGARTTESQTHRELASGLSCAVGFKNGTDGGLTVAVNALKSVNSPHRFLGINIEGKVAVIHTRGNRHAHVVLRGGSNGPNYDSVHVAVCERELEKAGIAPNIVVDCSHANSNKDHALQALVLDNVANQILEGNRSIVGAMLESNLEAGNQPIPSDLAKLRYGVSVTDACMDWNSTEQAIRSMHEKLRRILPQRSGAIGS
;
A
#
# COMPACT_ATOMS: atom_id res chain seq x y z
N MET A 1 -34.68 -18.23 -31.10
CA MET A 1 -34.02 -17.44 -30.04
C MET A 1 -33.15 -16.38 -30.70
N GLN A 2 -33.16 -15.17 -30.14
CA GLN A 2 -32.26 -14.11 -30.56
C GLN A 2 -30.83 -14.51 -30.17
N ARG A 3 -29.86 -14.39 -31.09
CA ARG A 3 -28.46 -14.68 -30.79
C ARG A 3 -27.91 -13.60 -29.86
N ILE A 4 -27.07 -13.99 -28.91
CA ILE A 4 -26.36 -13.06 -28.03
C ILE A 4 -25.33 -12.31 -28.87
N GLY A 5 -25.50 -11.01 -29.01
CA GLY A 5 -24.65 -10.12 -29.81
C GLY A 5 -23.49 -9.57 -28.98
N VAL A 6 -22.26 -9.86 -29.41
CA VAL A 6 -21.02 -9.26 -28.90
C VAL A 6 -20.31 -8.49 -30.01
N LEU A 7 -19.98 -7.23 -29.77
CA LEU A 7 -19.26 -6.37 -30.70
C LEU A 7 -17.96 -5.85 -30.08
N PHE A 8 -16.82 -6.19 -30.66
CA PHE A 8 -15.52 -5.67 -30.22
C PHE A 8 -15.15 -4.38 -30.95
N VAL A 9 -14.68 -3.37 -30.24
CA VAL A 9 -14.39 -2.05 -30.80
C VAL A 9 -13.01 -1.55 -30.39
N CYS A 10 -12.18 -1.22 -31.38
CA CYS A 10 -10.94 -0.49 -31.18
C CYS A 10 -10.93 0.80 -32.02
N LEU A 11 -9.80 1.50 -32.12
CA LEU A 11 -9.74 2.72 -32.94
C LEU A 11 -9.93 2.43 -34.44
N GLY A 12 -9.09 1.58 -35.02
CA GLY A 12 -8.99 1.42 -36.48
C GLY A 12 -9.43 0.07 -37.06
N ASN A 13 -9.97 -0.85 -36.25
CA ASN A 13 -10.42 -2.20 -36.63
C ASN A 13 -9.44 -3.05 -37.46
N ILE A 14 -8.14 -2.88 -37.24
CA ILE A 14 -7.10 -3.64 -37.96
C ILE A 14 -6.15 -4.42 -37.06
N CYS A 15 -6.19 -4.23 -35.74
CA CYS A 15 -5.27 -4.90 -34.80
C CYS A 15 -6.04 -5.58 -33.66
N ARG A 16 -6.54 -4.78 -32.71
CA ARG A 16 -7.11 -5.27 -31.45
C ARG A 16 -8.49 -5.91 -31.58
N SER A 17 -9.48 -5.17 -32.07
CA SER A 17 -10.85 -5.69 -32.22
C SER A 17 -11.03 -6.89 -33.18
N PRO A 18 -10.35 -6.99 -34.34
CA PRO A 18 -10.46 -8.19 -35.18
C PRO A 18 -9.84 -9.44 -34.52
N SER A 19 -8.77 -9.25 -33.74
CA SER A 19 -8.16 -10.32 -32.95
C SER A 19 -9.11 -10.79 -31.84
N ALA A 20 -9.75 -9.87 -31.12
CA ALA A 20 -10.72 -10.20 -30.08
C ALA A 20 -11.93 -10.98 -30.61
N GLN A 21 -12.44 -10.59 -31.79
CA GLN A 21 -13.48 -11.34 -32.48
C GLN A 21 -13.06 -12.78 -32.74
N ALA A 22 -11.90 -13.00 -33.37
CA ALA A 22 -11.46 -14.35 -33.71
C ALA A 22 -11.15 -15.21 -32.49
N VAL A 23 -10.63 -14.62 -31.41
CA VAL A 23 -10.44 -15.34 -30.15
C VAL A 23 -11.79 -15.79 -29.60
N LEU A 24 -12.80 -14.91 -29.54
CA LEU A 24 -14.12 -15.30 -29.01
C LEU A 24 -14.79 -16.36 -29.89
N GLU A 25 -14.72 -16.21 -31.21
CA GLU A 25 -15.24 -17.19 -32.17
C GLU A 25 -14.60 -18.58 -31.97
N ASP A 26 -13.26 -18.66 -31.87
CA ASP A 26 -12.56 -19.93 -31.57
C ASP A 26 -13.02 -20.52 -30.23
N ARG A 27 -13.14 -19.70 -29.18
CA ARG A 27 -13.59 -20.14 -27.85
C ARG A 27 -15.02 -20.67 -27.87
N LEU A 28 -15.89 -20.08 -28.69
CA LEU A 28 -17.28 -20.49 -28.86
C LEU A 28 -17.39 -21.77 -29.70
N GLU A 29 -16.61 -21.88 -30.77
CA GLU A 29 -16.55 -23.08 -31.62
C GLU A 29 -16.09 -24.30 -30.83
N ARG A 30 -14.99 -24.18 -30.07
CA ARG A 30 -14.47 -25.26 -29.23
C ARG A 30 -15.45 -25.75 -28.16
N ARG A 31 -16.41 -24.90 -27.78
CA ARG A 31 -17.46 -25.20 -26.78
C ARG A 31 -18.81 -25.56 -27.42
N GLY A 32 -18.91 -25.60 -28.74
CA GLY A 32 -20.16 -25.88 -29.45
C GLY A 32 -21.22 -24.79 -29.30
N LEU A 33 -20.83 -23.57 -28.92
CA LEU A 33 -21.74 -22.46 -28.62
C LEU A 33 -21.92 -21.46 -29.76
N ALA A 34 -21.13 -21.57 -30.83
CA ALA A 34 -21.09 -20.59 -31.93
C ALA A 34 -22.47 -20.25 -32.52
N ALA A 35 -23.40 -21.21 -32.59
CA ALA A 35 -24.75 -21.00 -33.13
C ALA A 35 -25.62 -20.03 -32.29
N HIS A 36 -25.30 -19.85 -31.01
CA HIS A 36 -26.04 -19.00 -30.07
C HIS A 36 -25.54 -17.56 -30.03
N PHE A 37 -24.35 -17.30 -30.58
CA PHE A 37 -23.71 -16.01 -30.55
C PHE A 37 -23.66 -15.38 -31.93
N ARG A 38 -23.65 -14.06 -31.92
CA ARG A 38 -23.31 -13.22 -33.06
C ARG A 38 -22.14 -12.36 -32.61
N VAL A 39 -20.96 -12.65 -33.14
CA VAL A 39 -19.74 -11.90 -32.84
C VAL A 39 -19.38 -11.07 -34.07
N ASP A 40 -18.92 -9.84 -33.84
CA ASP A 40 -18.39 -8.97 -34.87
C ASP A 40 -17.34 -8.01 -34.27
N SER A 41 -16.61 -7.31 -35.12
CA SER A 41 -15.68 -6.27 -34.71
C SER A 41 -15.77 -5.04 -35.61
N CYS A 42 -15.49 -3.87 -35.03
CA CYS A 42 -15.47 -2.60 -35.74
C CYS A 42 -14.47 -1.62 -35.13
N GLY A 43 -14.45 -0.41 -35.69
CA GLY A 43 -13.59 0.70 -35.29
C GLY A 43 -14.39 1.95 -34.96
N THR A 44 -13.88 2.79 -34.06
CA THR A 44 -14.44 4.14 -33.86
C THR A 44 -14.01 5.12 -34.96
N ALA A 45 -13.06 4.77 -35.83
CA ALA A 45 -12.63 5.63 -36.92
C ALA A 45 -12.83 5.01 -38.30
N ALA A 46 -13.12 5.85 -39.29
CA ALA A 46 -13.42 5.43 -40.67
C ALA A 46 -12.18 5.19 -41.56
N PHE A 47 -10.97 5.58 -41.12
CA PHE A 47 -9.79 5.66 -42.00
C PHE A 47 -9.26 4.32 -42.53
N ASN A 48 -9.73 3.19 -41.99
CA ASN A 48 -9.34 1.85 -42.44
C ASN A 48 -10.49 1.05 -43.06
N VAL A 49 -11.68 1.64 -43.24
CA VAL A 49 -12.84 0.91 -43.77
C VAL A 49 -12.49 0.19 -45.08
N GLY A 50 -12.81 -1.10 -45.16
CA GLY A 50 -12.54 -1.98 -46.30
C GLY A 50 -11.12 -2.60 -46.33
N LYS A 51 -10.18 -2.20 -45.46
CA LYS A 51 -8.84 -2.80 -45.39
C LYS A 51 -8.87 -4.14 -44.65
N ALA A 52 -7.93 -5.03 -44.97
CA ALA A 52 -7.66 -6.21 -44.15
C ALA A 52 -6.98 -5.81 -42.82
N PRO A 53 -6.99 -6.67 -41.79
CA PRO A 53 -6.19 -6.45 -40.59
C PRO A 53 -4.70 -6.25 -40.90
N ASP A 54 -4.00 -5.57 -39.98
CA ASP A 54 -2.57 -5.29 -40.11
C ASP A 54 -1.81 -6.61 -40.27
N PRO A 55 -0.87 -6.73 -41.24
CA PRO A 55 -0.11 -7.95 -41.46
C PRO A 55 0.61 -8.48 -40.20
N ARG A 56 1.02 -7.60 -39.28
CA ARG A 56 1.67 -7.99 -38.02
C ARG A 56 0.66 -8.59 -37.04
N ALA A 57 -0.56 -8.04 -36.99
CA ALA A 57 -1.66 -8.61 -36.21
C ALA A 57 -2.09 -9.97 -36.79
N ILE A 58 -2.14 -10.10 -38.13
CA ILE A 58 -2.40 -11.38 -38.80
C ILE A 58 -1.35 -12.41 -38.39
N ALA A 59 -0.06 -12.06 -38.49
CA ALA A 59 1.03 -12.97 -38.14
C ALA A 59 0.97 -13.40 -36.66
N ALA A 60 0.67 -12.48 -35.74
CA ALA A 60 0.51 -12.80 -34.32
C ALA A 60 -0.68 -13.74 -34.05
N ALA A 61 -1.83 -13.45 -34.67
CA ALA A 61 -3.04 -14.27 -34.59
C ALA A 61 -2.81 -15.68 -35.15
N GLU A 62 -2.18 -15.80 -36.33
CA GLU A 62 -1.93 -17.08 -36.99
C GLU A 62 -0.96 -17.97 -36.20
N ARG A 63 0.07 -17.39 -35.56
CA ARG A 63 0.97 -18.15 -34.66
C ARG A 63 0.22 -18.86 -33.52
N ARG A 64 -0.94 -18.34 -33.12
CA ARG A 64 -1.79 -18.89 -32.05
C ARG A 64 -3.02 -19.65 -32.58
N GLY A 65 -3.12 -19.81 -33.90
CA GLY A 65 -4.19 -20.58 -34.55
C GLY A 65 -5.44 -19.77 -34.91
N TYR A 66 -5.44 -18.45 -34.76
CA TYR A 66 -6.57 -17.59 -35.12
C TYR A 66 -6.46 -17.09 -36.55
N ARG A 67 -7.58 -17.03 -37.26
CA ARG A 67 -7.64 -16.56 -38.66
C ARG A 67 -8.36 -15.22 -38.73
N ILE A 68 -7.62 -14.12 -38.88
CA ILE A 68 -8.22 -12.77 -39.02
C ILE A 68 -8.07 -12.16 -40.42
N ALA A 69 -7.22 -12.71 -41.29
CA ALA A 69 -6.93 -12.12 -42.62
C ALA A 69 -8.16 -11.93 -43.53
N HIS A 70 -9.22 -12.71 -43.31
CA HIS A 70 -10.46 -12.63 -44.07
C HIS A 70 -11.37 -11.46 -43.64
N GLN A 71 -11.17 -10.92 -42.44
CA GLN A 71 -11.98 -9.82 -41.92
C GLN A 71 -11.70 -8.51 -42.69
N ARG A 72 -12.65 -7.58 -42.68
CA ARG A 72 -12.51 -6.26 -43.30
C ARG A 72 -12.90 -5.20 -42.31
N ALA A 73 -12.03 -4.22 -42.13
CA ALA A 73 -12.24 -3.15 -41.19
C ALA A 73 -13.52 -2.38 -41.56
N ARG A 74 -14.34 -2.06 -40.56
CA ARG A 74 -15.54 -1.23 -40.69
C ARG A 74 -15.66 -0.27 -39.53
N GLN A 75 -16.42 0.80 -39.69
CA GLN A 75 -16.76 1.70 -38.60
C GLN A 75 -17.98 1.17 -37.85
N VAL A 76 -18.13 1.55 -36.57
CA VAL A 76 -19.41 1.36 -35.86
C VAL A 76 -20.52 2.14 -36.56
N GLU A 77 -21.71 1.56 -36.59
CA GLU A 77 -22.93 2.15 -37.16
C GLU A 77 -24.04 2.22 -36.11
N ASP A 78 -25.03 3.11 -36.25
CA ASP A 78 -26.14 3.22 -35.29
C ASP A 78 -26.91 1.89 -35.12
N ALA A 79 -27.00 1.11 -36.21
CA ALA A 79 -27.62 -0.21 -36.20
C ALA A 79 -26.90 -1.22 -35.29
N ASP A 80 -25.62 -1.01 -34.98
CA ASP A 80 -24.86 -1.87 -34.07
C ASP A 80 -25.42 -1.79 -32.64
N PHE A 81 -25.84 -0.62 -32.18
CA PHE A 81 -26.44 -0.43 -30.85
C PHE A 81 -27.81 -1.11 -30.71
N ALA A 82 -28.52 -1.34 -31.81
CA ALA A 82 -29.73 -2.17 -31.80
C ALA A 82 -29.42 -3.68 -31.91
N ARG A 83 -28.30 -4.02 -32.54
CA ARG A 83 -27.96 -5.40 -32.92
C ARG A 83 -27.17 -6.15 -31.85
N PHE A 84 -26.35 -5.45 -31.07
CA PHE A 84 -25.43 -6.03 -30.11
C PHE A 84 -25.74 -5.58 -28.69
N GLN A 85 -25.92 -6.54 -27.79
CA GLN A 85 -26.21 -6.27 -26.39
C GLN A 85 -24.94 -6.01 -25.58
N HIS A 86 -23.80 -6.53 -26.04
CA HIS A 86 -22.51 -6.38 -25.37
C HIS A 86 -21.53 -5.72 -26.33
N ILE A 87 -21.25 -4.44 -26.10
CA ILE A 87 -20.27 -3.67 -26.86
C ILE A 87 -19.00 -3.54 -26.02
N VAL A 88 -17.87 -3.97 -26.56
CA VAL A 88 -16.64 -4.17 -25.79
C VAL A 88 -15.50 -3.34 -26.38
N ALA A 89 -15.11 -2.29 -25.65
CA ALA A 89 -14.07 -1.34 -26.02
C ALA A 89 -12.67 -1.83 -25.61
N MET A 90 -11.66 -1.58 -26.44
CA MET A 90 -10.27 -1.97 -26.15
C MET A 90 -9.57 -1.01 -25.18
N ASP A 91 -9.94 0.27 -25.20
CA ASP A 91 -9.40 1.31 -24.31
C ASP A 91 -10.48 2.33 -23.92
N ARG A 92 -10.18 3.19 -22.95
CA ARG A 92 -11.07 4.21 -22.39
C ARG A 92 -11.43 5.28 -23.41
N ALA A 93 -10.58 5.54 -24.40
CA ALA A 93 -10.92 6.48 -25.47
C ALA A 93 -12.04 5.90 -26.33
N ASN A 94 -11.93 4.64 -26.74
CA ASN A 94 -12.98 3.93 -27.45
C ASN A 94 -14.26 3.83 -26.60
N LEU A 95 -14.15 3.52 -25.31
CA LEU A 95 -15.29 3.46 -24.39
C LEU A 95 -16.05 4.79 -24.34
N ARG A 96 -15.34 5.90 -24.11
CA ARG A 96 -15.97 7.23 -24.04
C ARG A 96 -16.66 7.60 -25.36
N THR A 97 -16.02 7.31 -26.50
CA THR A 97 -16.63 7.55 -27.81
C THR A 97 -17.92 6.75 -27.98
N LEU A 98 -17.92 5.46 -27.65
CA LEU A 98 -19.10 4.60 -27.76
C LEU A 98 -20.21 5.02 -26.81
N GLN A 99 -19.89 5.42 -25.58
CA GLN A 99 -20.87 5.95 -24.63
C GLN A 99 -21.49 7.26 -25.11
N GLY A 100 -20.74 8.09 -25.86
CA GLY A 100 -21.29 9.30 -26.47
C GLY A 100 -22.15 9.05 -27.71
N TRP A 101 -21.94 7.93 -28.41
CA TRP A 101 -22.74 7.53 -29.57
C TRP A 101 -23.96 6.68 -29.20
N ALA A 102 -23.91 6.02 -28.05
CA ALA A 102 -25.05 5.31 -27.50
C ALA A 102 -26.18 6.30 -27.22
N GLY A 103 -27.28 6.18 -27.97
CA GLY A 103 -28.50 6.94 -27.72
C GLY A 103 -29.11 6.62 -26.34
N PRO A 104 -30.00 7.49 -25.83
CA PRO A 104 -30.64 7.31 -24.53
C PRO A 104 -31.46 6.01 -24.41
N ASP A 105 -31.87 5.43 -25.54
CA ASP A 105 -32.67 4.21 -25.62
C ASP A 105 -31.81 2.94 -25.75
N PHE A 106 -30.48 3.04 -25.68
CA PHE A 106 -29.62 1.85 -25.72
C PHE A 106 -29.75 1.04 -24.43
N ALA A 107 -30.40 -0.12 -24.53
CA ALA A 107 -30.63 -1.03 -23.41
C ALA A 107 -29.50 -2.08 -23.20
N GLY A 108 -28.45 -2.03 -24.02
CA GLY A 108 -27.29 -2.91 -23.91
C GLY A 108 -26.23 -2.36 -22.96
N GLU A 109 -25.07 -3.01 -22.96
CA GLU A 109 -23.95 -2.67 -22.11
C GLU A 109 -22.69 -2.34 -22.91
N ILE A 110 -21.94 -1.33 -22.43
CA ILE A 110 -20.65 -0.92 -23.02
C ILE A 110 -19.56 -0.99 -21.96
N HIS A 111 -18.58 -1.86 -22.16
CA HIS A 111 -17.53 -2.15 -21.18
C HIS A 111 -16.14 -2.16 -21.81
N LEU A 112 -15.09 -2.00 -20.99
CA LEU A 112 -13.73 -2.32 -21.42
C LEU A 112 -13.54 -3.84 -21.51
N LEU A 113 -12.75 -4.32 -22.47
CA LEU A 113 -12.43 -5.75 -22.54
C LEU A 113 -11.74 -6.23 -21.24
N LEU A 114 -10.78 -5.47 -20.73
CA LEU A 114 -10.06 -5.82 -19.50
C LEU A 114 -10.86 -5.55 -18.21
N HIS A 115 -12.10 -5.05 -18.31
CA HIS A 115 -13.04 -5.10 -17.18
C HIS A 115 -13.28 -6.55 -16.74
N PHE A 116 -13.32 -7.48 -17.70
CA PHE A 116 -13.53 -8.90 -17.46
C PHE A 116 -12.24 -9.67 -17.14
N ALA A 117 -11.09 -9.00 -17.12
CA ALA A 117 -9.78 -9.58 -16.76
C ALA A 117 -8.97 -8.57 -15.91
N PRO A 118 -9.40 -8.30 -14.66
CA PRO A 118 -8.76 -7.32 -13.79
C PRO A 118 -7.31 -7.71 -13.46
N GLY A 119 -6.39 -6.76 -13.59
CA GLY A 119 -4.95 -6.93 -13.39
C GLY A 119 -4.20 -5.60 -13.47
N ALA A 120 -2.86 -5.64 -13.58
CA ALA A 120 -2.01 -4.44 -13.57
C ALA A 120 -2.27 -3.47 -14.74
N THR A 121 -2.77 -3.97 -15.88
CA THR A 121 -3.16 -3.16 -17.04
C THR A 121 -4.68 -3.13 -17.17
N THR A 122 -5.27 -1.93 -17.27
CA THR A 122 -6.73 -1.77 -17.36
C THR A 122 -7.26 -1.58 -18.78
N GLU A 123 -6.39 -1.49 -19.78
CA GLU A 123 -6.71 -1.27 -21.20
C GLU A 123 -5.84 -2.17 -22.10
N VAL A 124 -6.35 -2.56 -23.26
CA VAL A 124 -5.55 -3.24 -24.29
C VAL A 124 -4.76 -2.18 -25.06
N ALA A 125 -3.45 -2.11 -24.77
CA ALA A 125 -2.53 -1.18 -25.42
C ALA A 125 -2.59 -1.30 -26.95
N ASP A 126 -2.56 -0.18 -27.67
CA ASP A 126 -2.56 -0.19 -29.14
C ASP A 126 -1.17 -0.57 -29.67
N PRO A 127 -1.01 -1.73 -30.35
CA PRO A 127 0.28 -2.20 -30.80
C PRO A 127 0.75 -1.52 -32.10
N TYR A 128 -0.06 -0.66 -32.74
CA TYR A 128 0.16 -0.24 -34.13
C TYR A 128 1.54 0.40 -34.40
N TYR A 129 2.03 1.23 -33.48
CA TYR A 129 3.36 1.86 -33.53
C TYR A 129 4.44 1.08 -32.76
N GLY A 130 4.09 -0.09 -32.22
CA GLY A 130 4.97 -0.93 -31.43
C GLY A 130 5.77 -1.96 -32.25
N SER A 131 6.62 -2.69 -31.55
CA SER A 131 7.38 -3.83 -32.09
C SER A 131 6.47 -5.05 -32.30
N PRO A 132 6.92 -6.11 -33.00
CA PRO A 132 6.17 -7.36 -33.12
C PRO A 132 5.72 -7.93 -31.77
N GLU A 133 6.53 -7.80 -30.72
CA GLU A 133 6.22 -8.24 -29.36
C GLU A 133 5.03 -7.48 -28.76
N ALA A 134 4.80 -6.22 -29.17
CA ALA A 134 3.64 -5.45 -28.75
C ALA A 134 2.33 -6.05 -29.28
N PHE A 135 2.35 -6.68 -30.47
CA PHE A 135 1.18 -7.39 -31.00
C PHE A 135 0.89 -8.67 -30.22
N ASP A 136 1.94 -9.41 -29.82
CA ASP A 136 1.78 -10.58 -28.97
C ASP A 136 1.27 -10.20 -27.58
N ALA A 137 1.79 -9.13 -26.97
CA ALA A 137 1.31 -8.62 -25.67
C ALA A 137 -0.14 -8.11 -25.74
N ALA A 138 -0.53 -7.46 -26.83
CA ALA A 138 -1.92 -7.06 -27.05
C ALA A 138 -2.82 -8.29 -27.20
N LEU A 139 -2.36 -9.33 -27.91
CA LEU A 139 -3.09 -10.58 -28.06
C LEU A 139 -3.21 -11.35 -26.75
N ASP A 140 -2.18 -11.36 -25.89
CA ASP A 140 -2.24 -11.92 -24.53
C ASP A 140 -3.33 -11.25 -23.69
N ALA A 141 -3.39 -9.92 -23.74
CA ALA A 141 -4.41 -9.15 -23.03
C ALA A 141 -5.81 -9.46 -23.58
N ILE A 142 -5.94 -9.59 -24.90
CA ILE A 142 -7.20 -9.92 -25.57
C ILE A 142 -7.67 -11.32 -25.18
N GLU A 143 -6.80 -12.33 -25.19
CA GLU A 143 -7.16 -13.71 -24.82
C GLU A 143 -7.70 -13.77 -23.39
N ARG A 144 -6.98 -13.17 -22.44
CA ARG A 144 -7.44 -13.09 -21.04
C ARG A 144 -8.78 -12.38 -20.92
N GLY A 145 -8.93 -11.22 -21.56
CA GLY A 145 -10.16 -10.44 -21.52
C GLY A 145 -11.35 -11.17 -22.15
N VAL A 146 -11.13 -11.88 -23.26
CA VAL A 146 -12.16 -12.66 -23.95
C VAL A 146 -12.57 -13.88 -23.14
N ASP A 147 -11.63 -14.57 -22.49
CA ASP A 147 -11.93 -15.72 -21.64
C ASP A 147 -12.81 -15.29 -20.45
N GLY A 148 -12.49 -14.16 -19.80
CA GLY A 148 -13.33 -13.57 -18.75
C GLY A 148 -14.69 -13.09 -19.24
N LEU A 149 -14.74 -12.43 -20.40
CA LEU A 149 -15.99 -11.99 -21.02
C LEU A 149 -16.90 -13.19 -21.33
N LEU A 150 -16.37 -14.28 -21.88
CA LEU A 150 -17.15 -15.47 -22.20
C LEU A 150 -17.76 -16.10 -20.94
N LEU A 151 -17.02 -16.17 -19.84
CA LEU A 151 -17.54 -16.64 -18.56
C LEU A 151 -18.70 -15.76 -18.07
N ALA A 152 -18.55 -14.43 -18.13
CA ALA A 152 -19.61 -13.50 -17.75
C ALA A 152 -20.86 -13.65 -18.62
N LEU A 153 -20.69 -13.83 -19.93
CA LEU A 153 -21.79 -14.06 -20.87
C LEU A 153 -22.50 -15.40 -20.59
N CYS A 154 -21.76 -16.47 -20.32
CA CYS A 154 -22.32 -17.77 -19.95
C CYS A 154 -23.07 -17.72 -18.61
N ALA A 155 -22.56 -17.01 -17.61
CA ALA A 155 -23.23 -16.84 -16.33
C ALA A 155 -24.55 -16.07 -16.48
N ARG A 156 -24.56 -15.02 -17.30
CA ARG A 156 -25.73 -14.17 -17.51
C ARG A 156 -26.82 -14.84 -18.37
N HIS A 157 -26.43 -15.52 -19.44
CA HIS A 157 -27.34 -16.11 -20.42
C HIS A 157 -27.48 -17.64 -20.27
N GLY A 158 -27.02 -18.22 -19.15
CA GLY A 158 -26.92 -19.67 -18.96
C GLY A 158 -28.26 -20.42 -19.08
N THR A 159 -29.36 -19.81 -18.69
CA THR A 159 -30.73 -20.37 -18.85
C THR A 159 -31.18 -20.39 -20.31
N GLU A 160 -30.86 -19.35 -21.08
CA GLU A 160 -31.12 -19.27 -22.52
C GLU A 160 -30.27 -20.27 -23.31
N LEU A 161 -28.97 -20.36 -22.98
CA LEU A 161 -28.04 -21.31 -23.59
C LEU A 161 -28.42 -22.77 -23.29
N ALA A 162 -28.89 -23.07 -22.07
CA ALA A 162 -29.39 -24.40 -21.70
C ALA A 162 -30.71 -24.77 -22.41
N ALA A 163 -31.58 -23.81 -22.67
CA ALA A 163 -32.85 -24.03 -23.37
C ALA A 163 -32.66 -24.40 -24.86
N ALA A 164 -31.52 -24.04 -25.45
CA ALA A 164 -31.25 -24.22 -26.88
C ALA A 164 -30.46 -25.49 -27.23
N ALA A 165 -30.07 -26.30 -26.23
CA ALA A 165 -29.36 -27.56 -26.43
C ALA A 165 -30.27 -28.65 -27.06
N PRO A 166 -29.74 -29.53 -27.95
CA PRO A 166 -30.52 -30.57 -28.61
C PRO A 166 -31.18 -31.55 -27.63
N ARG A 167 -32.34 -32.10 -27.98
CA ARG A 167 -33.25 -32.88 -27.10
C ARG A 167 -32.61 -34.06 -26.36
N THR A 168 -31.48 -34.58 -26.81
CA THR A 168 -30.71 -35.63 -26.12
C THR A 168 -29.97 -35.13 -24.87
N ALA A 169 -29.80 -33.81 -24.70
CA ALA A 169 -29.22 -33.18 -23.51
C ALA A 169 -30.27 -32.68 -22.49
N ARG A 170 -31.57 -32.91 -22.73
CA ARG A 170 -32.66 -32.43 -21.86
C ARG A 170 -33.07 -33.37 -20.72
N VAL A 171 -32.37 -34.48 -20.53
CA VAL A 171 -32.50 -35.35 -19.36
C VAL A 171 -31.14 -35.45 -18.68
N ILE A 172 -30.72 -34.37 -18.03
CA ILE A 172 -29.80 -34.28 -16.88
C ILE A 172 -29.82 -32.79 -16.50
N GLY A 173 -30.47 -32.48 -15.39
CA GLY A 173 -30.43 -31.13 -14.81
C GLY A 173 -29.07 -30.84 -14.17
N ALA A 174 -28.57 -29.64 -14.43
CA ALA A 174 -27.63 -28.85 -13.63
C ALA A 174 -26.19 -29.35 -13.35
N VAL A 175 -25.74 -30.51 -13.82
CA VAL A 175 -24.35 -30.98 -13.54
C VAL A 175 -23.51 -31.26 -14.81
N ALA A 176 -24.09 -31.13 -16.01
CA ALA A 176 -23.42 -31.48 -17.27
C ALA A 176 -23.07 -30.25 -18.12
N PHE A 177 -22.10 -29.44 -17.68
CA PHE A 177 -21.32 -28.56 -18.57
C PHE A 177 -19.83 -28.52 -18.19
N ALA A 178 -19.38 -29.52 -17.42
CA ALA A 178 -18.03 -29.60 -16.85
C ALA A 178 -17.16 -30.74 -17.44
N ILE A 179 -17.50 -31.30 -18.61
CA ILE A 179 -16.73 -32.41 -19.21
C ILE A 179 -16.30 -32.07 -20.64
N ILE A 180 -15.34 -31.16 -20.80
CA ILE A 180 -14.41 -31.17 -21.95
C ILE A 180 -13.03 -30.64 -21.49
N LEU A 181 -12.21 -31.48 -20.87
CA LEU A 181 -10.74 -31.53 -20.99
C LEU A 181 -10.20 -32.83 -20.32
N PRO A 182 -9.19 -33.52 -20.88
CA PRO A 182 -8.77 -34.89 -20.51
C PRO A 182 -7.70 -34.93 -19.39
N PRO A 183 -7.36 -36.12 -18.82
CA PRO A 183 -6.73 -36.24 -17.50
C PRO A 183 -5.19 -36.27 -17.55
N LEU A 184 -4.54 -35.65 -16.56
CA LEU A 184 -3.16 -35.99 -16.18
C LEU A 184 -3.17 -37.01 -15.04
N ARG A 185 -2.35 -38.05 -15.22
CA ARG A 185 -2.29 -39.28 -14.42
C ARG A 185 -1.81 -39.06 -12.98
N ARG A 186 -2.33 -39.94 -12.11
CA ARG A 186 -2.03 -40.18 -10.68
C ARG A 186 -0.56 -40.52 -10.39
N ALA A 187 -0.12 -40.13 -9.18
CA ALA A 187 0.40 -41.00 -8.10
C ALA A 187 0.43 -40.16 -6.79
N ALA A 188 -0.44 -40.37 -5.79
CA ALA A 188 -0.32 -41.26 -4.61
C ALA A 188 1.02 -41.08 -3.87
N HIS A 189 1.10 -40.68 -2.58
CA HIS A 189 0.51 -41.27 -1.36
C HIS A 189 0.56 -40.32 -0.14
N GLU A 190 -0.35 -40.53 0.83
CA GLU A 190 -0.24 -40.29 2.31
C GLU A 190 -0.11 -38.85 2.87
N THR A 191 -0.81 -38.36 3.90
CA THR A 191 -1.71 -38.87 4.97
C THR A 191 -2.66 -37.73 5.41
N GLY A 192 -3.77 -38.10 6.07
CA GLY A 192 -4.97 -37.25 6.29
C GLY A 192 -4.80 -35.89 6.98
N ARG A 193 -5.42 -34.88 6.36
CA ARG A 193 -6.03 -33.71 7.01
C ARG A 193 -7.46 -33.58 6.47
N LEU A 194 -8.40 -33.23 7.35
CA LEU A 194 -9.77 -32.87 6.99
C LEU A 194 -9.72 -31.82 5.87
N VAL A 195 -10.19 -32.20 4.68
CA VAL A 195 -10.26 -31.33 3.51
C VAL A 195 -11.43 -30.38 3.72
N SER A 196 -11.14 -29.09 3.96
CA SER A 196 -12.14 -28.01 3.87
C SER A 196 -12.85 -28.07 2.50
N PRO A 197 -14.12 -27.65 2.40
CA PRO A 197 -14.82 -27.61 1.12
C PRO A 197 -13.97 -26.82 0.12
N MET A 198 -13.61 -27.47 -0.98
CA MET A 198 -12.66 -26.97 -1.96
C MET A 198 -13.13 -25.63 -2.54
N THR A 199 -12.47 -24.54 -2.14
CA THR A 199 -12.53 -23.26 -2.84
C THR A 199 -12.01 -23.47 -4.26
N ASP A 200 -12.74 -22.92 -5.22
CA ASP A 200 -12.36 -22.99 -6.63
C ASP A 200 -11.11 -22.12 -6.85
N ARG A 201 -9.93 -22.75 -6.89
CA ARG A 201 -8.64 -22.08 -7.17
C ARG A 201 -8.58 -21.42 -8.55
N THR A 202 -9.61 -21.57 -9.39
CA THR A 202 -9.76 -20.79 -10.64
C THR A 202 -10.43 -19.44 -10.42
N LEU A 203 -11.01 -19.19 -9.24
CA LEU A 203 -11.64 -17.93 -8.85
C LEU A 203 -10.88 -17.22 -7.72
N GLU A 204 -10.25 -17.99 -6.83
CA GLU A 204 -9.50 -17.49 -5.67
C GLU A 204 -8.00 -17.81 -5.81
N ASP A 205 -7.15 -16.96 -5.24
CA ASP A 205 -5.68 -17.15 -5.20
C ASP A 205 -4.98 -17.22 -6.59
N LEU A 206 -5.63 -16.79 -7.66
CA LEU A 206 -5.06 -16.75 -9.02
C LEU A 206 -3.75 -15.95 -9.11
N ASN A 207 -3.60 -14.92 -8.28
CA ASN A 207 -2.41 -14.07 -8.20
C ASN A 207 -1.62 -14.31 -6.91
N VAL A 208 -1.85 -15.43 -6.23
CA VAL A 208 -1.15 -15.83 -5.00
C VAL A 208 -0.28 -17.03 -5.34
N GLU A 209 1.04 -16.83 -5.37
CA GLU A 209 1.99 -17.90 -5.68
C GLU A 209 2.02 -18.96 -4.58
N THR A 210 2.13 -18.52 -3.32
CA THR A 210 2.15 -19.36 -2.14
C THR A 210 1.53 -18.64 -0.95
N ILE A 211 0.97 -19.41 -0.01
CA ILE A 211 0.54 -18.93 1.31
C ILE A 211 1.39 -19.66 2.33
N GLU A 212 2.17 -18.91 3.11
CA GLU A 212 2.95 -19.41 4.23
C GLU A 212 2.30 -18.93 5.53
N GLU A 213 2.10 -19.86 6.47
CA GLU A 213 1.63 -19.52 7.81
C GLU A 213 2.80 -18.97 8.63
N LEU A 214 2.62 -17.82 9.27
CA LEU A 214 3.61 -17.25 10.18
C LEU A 214 3.38 -17.77 11.61
N ILE A 215 4.45 -17.83 12.40
CA ILE A 215 4.36 -17.92 13.87
C ILE A 215 3.30 -16.96 14.43
N THR A 216 2.50 -17.39 15.40
CA THR A 216 1.48 -16.51 16.00
C THR A 216 2.12 -15.44 16.91
N PRO A 217 1.43 -14.30 17.15
CA PRO A 217 1.91 -13.30 18.10
C PRO A 217 2.19 -13.84 19.50
N ASP A 218 1.34 -14.73 20.01
CA ASP A 218 1.51 -15.34 21.34
C ASP A 218 2.76 -16.24 21.40
N GLN A 219 2.98 -17.08 20.37
CA GLN A 219 4.17 -17.92 20.29
C GLN A 219 5.46 -17.09 20.24
N LEU A 220 5.54 -16.07 19.37
CA LEU A 220 6.73 -15.21 19.30
C LEU A 220 7.01 -14.50 20.64
N LYS A 221 5.96 -14.04 21.33
CA LYS A 221 6.08 -13.40 22.64
C LYS A 221 6.48 -14.38 23.74
N ALA A 222 6.04 -15.64 23.66
CA ALA A 222 6.42 -16.69 24.60
C ALA A 222 7.89 -17.08 24.42
N GLU A 223 8.39 -17.12 23.18
CA GLU A 223 9.81 -17.36 22.89
C GLU A 223 10.70 -16.19 23.32
N MET A 224 10.16 -14.96 23.27
CA MET A 224 10.87 -13.72 23.56
C MET A 224 10.11 -12.85 24.58
N PRO A 225 10.00 -13.31 25.84
CA PRO A 225 9.22 -12.62 26.86
C PRO A 225 9.90 -11.33 27.30
N LEU A 226 9.10 -10.34 27.66
CA LEU A 226 9.61 -9.10 28.22
C LEU A 226 10.09 -9.34 29.65
N THR A 227 11.28 -8.82 29.98
CA THR A 227 11.71 -8.75 31.38
C THR A 227 10.90 -7.67 32.13
N PRO A 228 10.85 -7.71 33.47
CA PRO A 228 10.22 -6.64 34.25
C PRO A 228 10.81 -5.26 33.97
N ALA A 229 12.13 -5.17 33.77
CA ALA A 229 12.82 -3.91 33.45
C ALA A 229 12.42 -3.34 32.08
N VAL A 230 12.32 -4.20 31.06
CA VAL A 230 11.84 -3.82 29.72
C VAL A 230 10.39 -3.34 29.80
N SER A 231 9.54 -4.09 30.50
CA SER A 231 8.12 -3.75 30.68
C SER A 231 7.93 -2.39 31.36
N GLU A 232 8.75 -2.11 32.39
CA GLU A 232 8.71 -0.83 33.09
C GLU A 232 9.22 0.32 32.22
N THR A 233 10.28 0.10 31.44
CA THR A 233 10.79 1.11 30.50
C THR A 233 9.70 1.53 29.51
N VAL A 234 8.97 0.59 28.90
CA VAL A 234 7.88 0.91 27.97
C VAL A 234 6.72 1.61 28.69
N ARG A 235 6.32 1.11 29.87
CA ARG A 235 5.22 1.69 30.65
C ARG A 235 5.52 3.14 31.03
N SER A 236 6.71 3.39 31.57
CA SER A 236 7.18 4.71 31.96
C SER A 236 7.27 5.64 30.74
N ALA A 237 7.83 5.16 29.63
CA ALA A 237 7.94 5.94 28.40
C ALA A 237 6.59 6.37 27.84
N ARG A 238 5.61 5.47 27.81
CA ARG A 238 4.23 5.82 27.43
C ARG A 238 3.59 6.78 28.41
N GLY A 239 3.90 6.70 29.70
CA GLY A 239 3.52 7.71 30.69
C GLY A 239 4.04 9.08 30.31
N ILE A 240 5.36 9.21 30.20
CA ILE A 240 6.05 10.46 29.91
C ILE A 240 5.56 11.10 28.60
N VAL A 241 5.46 10.33 27.51
CA VAL A 241 4.97 10.87 26.23
C VAL A 241 3.54 11.39 26.35
N ARG A 242 2.67 10.70 27.11
CA ARG A 242 1.31 11.19 27.38
C ARG A 242 1.32 12.45 28.24
N ASP A 243 2.17 12.50 29.25
CA ASP A 243 2.28 13.67 30.15
C ASP A 243 2.79 14.91 29.40
N ILE A 244 3.71 14.75 28.43
CA ILE A 244 4.13 15.85 27.54
C ILE A 244 2.94 16.33 26.68
N LEU A 245 2.20 15.40 26.08
CA LEU A 245 1.01 15.70 25.26
C LEU A 245 -0.11 16.36 26.06
N ASP A 246 -0.28 15.98 27.32
CA ASP A 246 -1.27 16.51 28.28
C ASP A 246 -0.73 17.73 29.06
N ARG A 247 0.47 18.23 28.73
CA ARG A 247 1.17 19.38 29.35
C ARG A 247 1.43 19.23 30.85
N GLN A 248 1.46 18.00 31.35
CA GLN A 248 1.86 17.67 32.72
C GLN A 248 3.36 17.50 32.87
N ASP A 249 4.07 17.28 31.76
CA ASP A 249 5.53 17.30 31.67
C ASP A 249 5.95 18.46 30.75
N HIS A 250 6.89 19.29 31.22
CA HIS A 250 7.34 20.48 30.48
C HIS A 250 8.26 20.16 29.30
N ARG A 251 8.83 18.95 29.28
CA ARG A 251 9.82 18.54 28.28
C ARG A 251 9.22 18.40 26.90
N LEU A 252 10.09 18.28 25.91
CA LEU A 252 9.74 17.90 24.55
C LEU A 252 10.23 16.49 24.28
N PHE A 253 9.48 15.69 23.53
CA PHE A 253 9.99 14.39 23.08
C PHE A 253 10.61 14.48 21.68
N LEU A 254 11.75 13.83 21.48
CA LEU A 254 12.41 13.76 20.17
C LEU A 254 12.46 12.31 19.69
N VAL A 255 11.93 12.05 18.50
CA VAL A 255 12.03 10.74 17.84
C VAL A 255 13.24 10.74 16.91
N VAL A 256 14.31 10.07 17.30
CA VAL A 256 15.65 10.22 16.67
C VAL A 256 16.25 8.86 16.34
N GLY A 257 16.74 8.68 15.12
CA GLY A 257 17.44 7.47 14.72
C GLY A 257 17.41 7.19 13.22
N PRO A 258 17.87 6.01 12.78
CA PRO A 258 18.04 5.70 11.37
C PRO A 258 16.72 5.80 10.58
N CYS A 259 16.80 6.17 9.29
CA CYS A 259 15.62 6.16 8.41
C CYS A 259 14.94 4.79 8.41
N SER A 260 15.73 3.72 8.27
CA SER A 260 15.31 2.33 8.50
C SER A 260 16.50 1.48 8.95
N ILE A 261 16.26 0.51 9.81
CA ILE A 261 17.29 -0.39 10.34
C ILE A 261 17.44 -1.61 9.44
N HIS A 262 18.67 -1.85 8.96
CA HIS A 262 19.05 -3.03 8.18
C HIS A 262 20.17 -3.85 8.85
N ASP A 263 20.90 -3.26 9.81
CA ASP A 263 21.98 -3.87 10.57
C ASP A 263 21.70 -3.68 12.07
N THR A 264 21.49 -4.79 12.78
CA THR A 264 21.16 -4.78 14.21
C THR A 264 22.36 -4.41 15.09
N GLY A 265 23.59 -4.72 14.66
CA GLY A 265 24.81 -4.33 15.36
C GLY A 265 25.01 -2.82 15.31
N ALA A 266 24.89 -2.22 14.12
CA ALA A 266 24.93 -0.77 13.96
C ALA A 266 23.80 -0.06 14.74
N ALA A 267 22.59 -0.64 14.73
CA ALA A 267 21.48 -0.09 15.49
C ALA A 267 21.74 -0.11 17.01
N MET A 268 22.33 -1.19 17.55
CA MET A 268 22.68 -1.26 18.96
C MET A 268 23.82 -0.30 19.34
N GLU A 269 24.83 -0.13 18.49
CA GLU A 269 25.85 0.88 18.73
C GLU A 269 25.24 2.28 18.78
N TYR A 270 24.37 2.61 17.81
CA TYR A 270 23.63 3.87 17.80
C TYR A 270 22.78 4.03 19.07
N ALA A 271 22.09 2.98 19.50
CA ALA A 271 21.26 2.98 20.71
C ALA A 271 22.08 3.29 21.98
N HIS A 272 23.28 2.70 22.12
CA HIS A 272 24.17 3.00 23.23
C HIS A 272 24.66 4.46 23.23
N ARG A 273 24.98 5.00 22.04
CA ARG A 273 25.34 6.42 21.91
C ARG A 273 24.15 7.33 22.28
N LEU A 274 22.95 7.04 21.76
CA LEU A 274 21.72 7.79 22.04
C LEU A 274 21.30 7.70 23.50
N ARG A 275 21.49 6.56 24.17
CA ARG A 275 21.21 6.40 25.59
C ARG A 275 22.05 7.34 26.46
N ARG A 276 23.35 7.46 26.19
CA ARG A 276 24.22 8.40 26.91
C ARG A 276 23.78 9.85 26.71
N LEU A 277 23.46 10.23 25.47
CA LEU A 277 22.95 11.57 25.19
C LEU A 277 21.60 11.82 25.88
N ALA A 278 20.71 10.81 25.90
CA ALA A 278 19.41 10.90 26.56
C ALA A 278 19.55 11.18 28.06
N GLU A 279 20.48 10.55 28.75
CA GLU A 279 20.78 10.82 30.16
C GLU A 279 21.23 12.27 30.41
N GLU A 280 21.93 12.86 29.46
CA GLU A 280 22.45 14.21 29.61
C GLU A 280 21.39 15.29 29.41
N VAL A 281 20.45 15.09 28.48
CA VAL A 281 19.42 16.09 28.14
C VAL A 281 18.06 15.85 28.80
N GLN A 282 17.93 14.82 29.64
CA GLN A 282 16.67 14.28 30.15
C GLN A 282 15.80 15.26 30.97
N ASP A 283 16.38 16.32 31.51
CA ASP A 283 15.68 17.38 32.25
C ASP A 283 14.87 18.30 31.32
N THR A 284 15.20 18.31 30.02
CA THR A 284 14.63 19.21 29.01
C THR A 284 14.02 18.44 27.83
N LEU A 285 14.67 17.37 27.37
CA LEU A 285 14.30 16.60 26.18
C LEU A 285 14.16 15.12 26.53
N TYR A 286 13.09 14.49 26.08
CA TYR A 286 12.86 13.06 26.22
C TYR A 286 13.14 12.34 24.90
N LEU A 287 14.28 11.65 24.81
CA LEU A 287 14.70 11.00 23.56
C LEU A 287 14.03 9.62 23.40
N VAL A 288 13.43 9.39 22.24
CA VAL A 288 12.85 8.12 21.82
C VAL A 288 13.55 7.66 20.56
N MET A 289 14.12 6.45 20.58
CA MET A 289 14.84 5.95 19.42
C MET A 289 13.87 5.60 18.30
N ARG A 290 14.13 6.13 17.10
CA ARG A 290 13.46 5.71 15.87
C ARG A 290 13.96 4.33 15.46
N VAL A 291 13.10 3.31 15.56
CA VAL A 291 13.36 1.91 15.22
C VAL A 291 12.38 1.48 14.12
N TYR A 292 12.62 1.96 12.90
CA TYR A 292 11.75 1.69 11.75
C TYR A 292 12.35 0.55 10.93
N PHE A 293 11.57 -0.49 10.66
CA PHE A 293 12.07 -1.66 9.94
C PHE A 293 11.89 -1.56 8.42
N GLU A 294 10.94 -0.76 7.96
CA GLU A 294 10.60 -0.63 6.55
C GLU A 294 10.38 0.83 6.17
N LYS A 295 10.62 1.12 4.89
CA LYS A 295 10.25 2.38 4.25
C LYS A 295 9.24 2.11 3.13
N PRO A 296 8.01 2.66 3.18
CA PRO A 296 7.03 2.46 2.12
C PRO A 296 7.51 3.02 0.76
N ARG A 297 7.66 2.16 -0.26
CA ARG A 297 8.10 2.54 -1.62
C ARG A 297 7.00 2.34 -2.66
N THR A 298 6.98 3.20 -3.67
CA THR A 298 6.13 3.09 -4.87
C THR A 298 6.83 2.39 -6.04
N THR A 299 8.11 2.05 -5.89
CA THR A 299 8.96 1.38 -6.88
C THR A 299 9.60 0.13 -6.27
N THR A 300 10.23 -0.70 -7.09
CA THR A 300 11.08 -1.82 -6.64
C THR A 300 12.22 -1.31 -5.75
N GLY A 301 12.55 -2.07 -4.70
CA GLY A 301 13.54 -1.75 -3.68
C GLY A 301 13.35 -2.61 -2.43
N TRP A 302 14.37 -2.65 -1.57
CA TRP A 302 14.37 -3.44 -0.34
C TRP A 302 13.13 -3.17 0.53
N LYS A 303 12.55 -4.26 1.04
CA LYS A 303 11.24 -4.28 1.71
C LYS A 303 11.32 -4.12 3.23
N GLY A 304 12.51 -3.88 3.75
CA GLY A 304 12.73 -3.69 5.18
C GLY A 304 13.11 -4.98 5.92
N LEU A 305 13.60 -4.83 7.14
CA LEU A 305 14.20 -5.91 7.93
C LEU A 305 13.22 -7.01 8.29
N VAL A 306 11.95 -6.65 8.54
CA VAL A 306 10.92 -7.65 8.83
C VAL A 306 10.63 -8.49 7.59
N ASN A 307 10.51 -7.87 6.42
CA ASN A 307 10.17 -8.60 5.20
C ASN A 307 11.36 -9.37 4.63
N ASP A 308 12.53 -8.72 4.52
CA ASP A 308 13.74 -9.27 3.90
C ASP A 308 14.97 -9.00 4.79
N PRO A 309 15.18 -9.79 5.86
CA PRO A 309 16.24 -9.53 6.85
C PRO A 309 17.66 -9.68 6.28
N HIS A 310 17.81 -10.41 5.17
CA HIS A 310 19.11 -10.73 4.57
C HIS A 310 19.49 -9.84 3.39
N LEU A 311 18.68 -8.81 3.07
CA LEU A 311 18.92 -7.85 1.99
C LEU A 311 19.15 -8.53 0.61
N ASN A 312 18.48 -9.66 0.37
CA ASN A 312 18.73 -10.53 -0.77
C ASN A 312 17.44 -11.05 -1.42
N ASP A 313 16.29 -10.41 -1.14
CA ASP A 313 14.96 -10.78 -1.64
C ASP A 313 14.53 -12.22 -1.26
N SER A 314 15.00 -12.75 -0.12
CA SER A 314 14.64 -14.10 0.37
C SER A 314 13.29 -14.15 1.11
N PHE A 315 12.74 -13.00 1.48
CA PHE A 315 11.45 -12.84 2.15
C PHE A 315 11.26 -13.73 3.40
N ARG A 316 12.31 -13.87 4.23
CA ARG A 316 12.26 -14.64 5.49
C ARG A 316 11.52 -13.87 6.59
N ILE A 317 10.20 -13.68 6.41
CA ILE A 317 9.38 -12.79 7.26
C ILE A 317 9.38 -13.22 8.73
N GLU A 318 9.21 -14.51 9.00
CA GLU A 318 9.24 -15.03 10.37
C GLU A 318 10.59 -14.75 11.05
N GLU A 319 11.70 -14.97 10.36
CA GLU A 319 13.04 -14.65 10.88
C GLU A 319 13.19 -13.13 11.11
N GLY A 320 12.69 -12.31 10.19
CA GLY A 320 12.66 -10.86 10.32
C GLY A 320 11.86 -10.39 11.54
N LEU A 321 10.74 -11.05 11.88
CA LEU A 321 9.97 -10.78 13.10
C LEU A 321 10.77 -11.10 14.38
N HIS A 322 11.49 -12.22 14.41
CA HIS A 322 12.37 -12.58 15.53
C HIS A 322 13.49 -11.54 15.71
N ILE A 323 14.17 -11.18 14.61
CA ILE A 323 15.25 -10.18 14.62
C ILE A 323 14.72 -8.83 15.10
N ALA A 324 13.60 -8.37 14.54
CA ALA A 324 12.97 -7.09 14.90
C ALA A 324 12.57 -7.05 16.38
N ARG A 325 11.91 -8.11 16.88
CA ARG A 325 11.50 -8.20 18.29
C ARG A 325 12.70 -8.24 19.22
N LYS A 326 13.74 -9.02 18.90
CA LYS A 326 14.98 -9.08 19.69
C LYS A 326 15.62 -7.72 19.81
N LEU A 327 15.77 -7.02 18.69
CA LEU A 327 16.37 -5.69 18.67
C LEU A 327 15.57 -4.71 19.54
N LEU A 328 14.24 -4.71 19.44
CA LEU A 328 13.38 -3.86 20.27
C LEU A 328 13.53 -4.18 21.77
N ILE A 329 13.59 -5.47 22.15
CA ILE A 329 13.86 -5.90 23.52
C ILE A 329 15.21 -5.39 23.99
N ASP A 330 16.26 -5.52 23.18
CA ASP A 330 17.63 -5.14 23.54
C ASP A 330 17.79 -3.63 23.72
N ILE A 331 17.25 -2.83 22.79
CA ILE A 331 17.24 -1.36 22.87
C ILE A 331 16.46 -0.91 24.11
N THR A 332 15.28 -1.50 24.34
CA THR A 332 14.48 -1.16 25.51
C THR A 332 15.13 -1.63 26.81
N GLY A 333 15.87 -2.75 26.77
CA GLY A 333 16.58 -3.32 27.91
C GLY A 333 17.72 -2.45 28.44
N ILE A 334 18.29 -1.58 27.61
CA ILE A 334 19.25 -0.55 28.03
C ILE A 334 18.57 0.74 28.52
N GLY A 335 17.24 0.74 28.67
CA GLY A 335 16.45 1.87 29.18
C GLY A 335 16.10 2.93 28.13
N LEU A 336 16.27 2.64 26.83
CA LEU A 336 15.95 3.56 25.74
C LEU A 336 14.59 3.21 25.12
N PRO A 337 13.58 4.10 25.16
CA PRO A 337 12.29 3.82 24.56
C PRO A 337 12.38 3.82 23.02
N THR A 338 11.50 3.05 22.38
CA THR A 338 11.50 2.88 20.93
C THR A 338 10.22 3.43 20.28
N ALA A 339 10.38 3.90 19.05
CA ALA A 339 9.32 4.42 18.20
C ALA A 339 9.35 3.73 16.84
N THR A 340 8.18 3.44 16.26
CA THR A 340 8.06 2.80 14.94
C THR A 340 6.99 3.46 14.06
N GLU A 341 6.83 3.01 12.83
CA GLU A 341 5.69 3.32 11.95
C GLU A 341 4.76 2.11 11.91
N ALA A 342 3.44 2.32 12.10
CA ALA A 342 2.46 1.25 11.93
C ALA A 342 2.05 1.20 10.46
N LEU A 343 2.64 0.25 9.72
CA LEU A 343 2.52 0.12 8.26
C LEU A 343 1.36 -0.78 7.81
N ASP A 344 0.93 -1.69 8.69
CA ASP A 344 -0.08 -2.70 8.41
C ASP A 344 -0.84 -3.08 9.72
N PRO A 345 -2.02 -3.71 9.64
CA PRO A 345 -2.83 -4.03 10.81
C PRO A 345 -2.41 -5.31 11.56
N ILE A 346 -1.36 -6.01 11.10
CA ILE A 346 -0.91 -7.31 11.63
C ILE A 346 0.32 -7.14 12.51
N SER A 347 1.38 -6.49 12.00
CA SER A 347 2.67 -6.33 12.69
C SER A 347 2.58 -5.73 14.11
N PRO A 348 1.63 -4.83 14.45
CA PRO A 348 1.49 -4.35 15.82
C PRO A 348 1.19 -5.45 16.84
N GLN A 349 0.50 -6.54 16.46
CA GLN A 349 0.27 -7.64 17.40
C GLN A 349 1.57 -8.31 17.86
N TYR A 350 2.62 -8.29 17.02
CA TYR A 350 3.91 -8.91 17.32
C TYR A 350 4.85 -8.01 18.11
N LEU A 351 4.82 -6.70 17.87
CA LEU A 351 5.88 -5.78 18.30
C LEU A 351 5.40 -4.64 19.21
N GLN A 352 4.10 -4.33 19.23
CA GLN A 352 3.61 -3.10 19.85
C GLN A 352 3.81 -3.06 21.36
N ASP A 353 3.99 -4.19 22.05
CA ASP A 353 4.31 -4.24 23.48
C ASP A 353 5.67 -3.61 23.83
N LEU A 354 6.51 -3.32 22.83
CA LEU A 354 7.82 -2.68 22.97
C LEU A 354 7.86 -1.21 22.54
N ILE A 355 6.76 -0.68 22.00
CA ILE A 355 6.71 0.64 21.36
C ILE A 355 6.14 1.72 22.30
N ALA A 356 6.87 2.83 22.46
CA ALA A 356 6.45 3.98 23.26
C ALA A 356 5.70 5.06 22.45
N TRP A 357 5.95 5.14 21.14
CA TRP A 357 5.29 6.07 20.21
C TRP A 357 5.24 5.48 18.80
N SER A 358 4.13 5.68 18.08
CA SER A 358 3.98 5.21 16.70
C SER A 358 3.68 6.37 15.75
N ALA A 359 4.15 6.28 14.51
CA ALA A 359 3.69 7.14 13.43
C ALA A 359 2.70 6.40 12.51
N ILE A 360 1.77 7.15 11.92
CA ILE A 360 1.06 6.78 10.70
C ILE A 360 1.61 7.62 9.57
N GLY A 361 2.10 6.94 8.54
CA GLY A 361 2.73 7.55 7.37
C GLY A 361 1.78 8.42 6.56
N ALA A 362 2.32 9.40 5.85
CA ALA A 362 1.51 10.34 5.07
C ALA A 362 0.67 9.69 3.96
N ARG A 363 1.05 8.50 3.47
CA ARG A 363 0.29 7.74 2.47
C ARG A 363 -0.83 6.91 3.09
N THR A 364 -0.77 6.67 4.40
CA THR A 364 -1.74 5.86 5.15
C THR A 364 -2.57 6.68 6.12
N THR A 365 -2.26 7.97 6.34
CA THR A 365 -3.08 8.90 7.11
C THR A 365 -4.54 8.97 6.65
N GLU A 366 -4.78 8.82 5.34
CA GLU A 366 -6.13 8.81 4.77
C GLU A 366 -6.82 7.43 4.83
N SER A 367 -6.06 6.36 5.07
CA SER A 367 -6.58 5.00 5.13
C SER A 367 -7.45 4.78 6.36
N GLN A 368 -8.68 4.33 6.14
CA GLN A 368 -9.61 3.99 7.22
C GLN A 368 -9.05 2.89 8.14
N THR A 369 -8.48 1.83 7.57
CA THR A 369 -7.87 0.72 8.33
C THR A 369 -6.80 1.21 9.29
N HIS A 370 -5.98 2.19 8.88
CA HIS A 370 -4.92 2.74 9.74
C HIS A 370 -5.46 3.64 10.84
N ARG A 371 -6.52 4.39 10.59
CA ARG A 371 -7.20 5.21 11.62
C ARG A 371 -7.86 4.32 12.67
N GLU A 372 -8.52 3.25 12.23
CA GLU A 372 -9.13 2.24 13.11
C GLU A 372 -8.07 1.51 13.93
N LEU A 373 -6.97 1.07 13.31
CA LEU A 373 -5.83 0.48 14.00
C LEU A 373 -5.26 1.43 15.07
N ALA A 374 -4.95 2.68 14.68
CA ALA A 374 -4.37 3.69 15.56
C ALA A 374 -5.24 3.97 16.80
N SER A 375 -6.56 3.83 16.67
CA SER A 375 -7.51 4.02 17.78
C SER A 375 -7.41 2.93 18.86
N GLY A 376 -6.77 1.79 18.54
CA GLY A 376 -6.52 0.67 19.46
C GLY A 376 -5.07 0.55 19.93
N LEU A 377 -4.12 1.30 19.35
CA LEU A 377 -2.72 1.25 19.78
C LEU A 377 -2.57 1.78 21.22
N SER A 378 -1.73 1.09 22.00
CA SER A 378 -1.51 1.43 23.42
C SER A 378 -0.57 2.60 23.68
N CYS A 379 0.03 3.16 22.62
CA CYS A 379 0.94 4.30 22.69
C CYS A 379 0.33 5.55 22.05
N ALA A 380 1.00 6.70 22.21
CA ALA A 380 0.66 7.90 21.45
C ALA A 380 0.94 7.68 19.95
N VAL A 381 0.16 8.35 19.09
CA VAL A 381 0.22 8.15 17.63
C VAL A 381 0.33 9.49 16.89
N GLY A 382 1.41 9.67 16.12
CA GLY A 382 1.59 10.83 15.25
C GLY A 382 1.06 10.57 13.84
N PHE A 383 0.12 11.38 13.36
CA PHE A 383 -0.35 11.33 11.97
C PHE A 383 0.38 12.36 11.11
N LYS A 384 1.13 11.89 10.11
CA LYS A 384 1.81 12.78 9.16
C LYS A 384 0.81 13.50 8.27
N ASN A 385 1.03 14.79 7.99
CA ASN A 385 0.28 15.53 6.98
C ASN A 385 0.42 14.89 5.58
N GLY A 386 -0.51 15.24 4.68
CA GLY A 386 -0.57 14.69 3.32
C GLY A 386 0.71 14.91 2.52
N THR A 387 0.93 14.09 1.48
CA THR A 387 2.14 14.21 0.63
C THR A 387 2.28 15.55 -0.08
N ASP A 388 1.17 16.25 -0.26
CA ASP A 388 1.07 17.59 -0.82
C ASP A 388 1.36 18.71 0.19
N GLY A 389 1.39 18.40 1.49
CA GLY A 389 1.50 19.38 2.58
C GLY A 389 0.16 19.63 3.30
N GLY A 390 -0.94 19.08 2.80
CA GLY A 390 -2.28 19.31 3.30
C GLY A 390 -2.52 18.76 4.70
N LEU A 391 -3.11 19.58 5.57
CA LEU A 391 -3.46 19.21 6.96
C LEU A 391 -4.78 18.46 7.08
N THR A 392 -5.70 18.64 6.14
CA THR A 392 -7.07 18.09 6.17
C THR A 392 -7.08 16.58 6.45
N VAL A 393 -6.21 15.83 5.79
CA VAL A 393 -6.14 14.37 5.96
C VAL A 393 -5.73 13.97 7.38
N ALA A 394 -4.80 14.71 8.00
CA ALA A 394 -4.34 14.46 9.35
C ALA A 394 -5.38 14.91 10.38
N VAL A 395 -5.98 16.09 10.22
CA VAL A 395 -7.07 16.58 11.09
C VAL A 395 -8.26 15.60 11.08
N ASN A 396 -8.65 15.09 9.91
CA ASN A 396 -9.71 14.09 9.82
C ASN A 396 -9.32 12.76 10.49
N ALA A 397 -8.06 12.35 10.37
CA ALA A 397 -7.55 11.18 11.07
C ALA A 397 -7.62 11.35 12.60
N LEU A 398 -7.25 12.52 13.12
CA LEU A 398 -7.33 12.83 14.55
C LEU A 398 -8.77 12.86 15.08
N LYS A 399 -9.73 13.37 14.31
CA LYS A 399 -11.17 13.28 14.67
C LYS A 399 -11.64 11.83 14.75
N SER A 400 -11.22 11.02 13.77
CA SER A 400 -11.60 9.61 13.69
C SER A 400 -11.00 8.79 14.84
N VAL A 401 -9.69 8.90 15.06
CA VAL A 401 -8.93 8.05 15.98
C VAL A 401 -9.32 8.24 17.45
N ASN A 402 -9.86 9.41 17.81
CA ASN A 402 -10.33 9.69 19.17
C ASN A 402 -11.62 8.93 19.53
N SER A 403 -12.31 8.33 18.55
CA SER A 403 -13.56 7.59 18.75
C SER A 403 -13.33 6.06 18.78
N PRO A 404 -14.22 5.29 19.43
CA PRO A 404 -14.26 3.83 19.30
C PRO A 404 -14.49 3.36 17.87
N HIS A 405 -13.80 2.29 17.46
CA HIS A 405 -13.94 1.64 16.15
C HIS A 405 -14.17 0.13 16.27
N ARG A 406 -14.61 -0.48 15.17
CA ARG A 406 -14.71 -1.93 14.98
C ARG A 406 -14.17 -2.29 13.60
N PHE A 407 -13.15 -3.13 13.55
CA PHE A 407 -12.49 -3.48 12.29
C PHE A 407 -11.96 -4.91 12.30
N LEU A 408 -11.64 -5.45 11.12
CA LEU A 408 -11.06 -6.77 10.96
C LEU A 408 -9.53 -6.70 11.19
N GLY A 409 -9.03 -7.56 12.07
CA GLY A 409 -7.60 -7.76 12.29
C GLY A 409 -7.32 -9.18 12.76
N ILE A 410 -6.19 -9.41 13.43
CA ILE A 410 -5.86 -10.70 14.04
C ILE A 410 -5.82 -10.60 15.57
N ASN A 411 -6.18 -11.68 16.26
CA ASN A 411 -5.96 -11.83 17.69
C ASN A 411 -4.56 -12.40 17.99
N ILE A 412 -4.23 -12.61 19.27
CA ILE A 412 -2.89 -13.07 19.68
C ILE A 412 -2.59 -14.51 19.24
N GLU A 413 -3.61 -15.33 18.98
CA GLU A 413 -3.47 -16.68 18.42
C GLU A 413 -3.40 -16.68 16.88
N GLY A 414 -3.25 -15.52 16.24
CA GLY A 414 -3.12 -15.39 14.78
C GLY A 414 -4.42 -15.59 14.00
N LYS A 415 -5.58 -15.66 14.67
CA LYS A 415 -6.89 -15.82 14.01
C LYS A 415 -7.50 -14.49 13.65
N VAL A 416 -8.18 -14.42 12.52
CA VAL A 416 -8.96 -13.24 12.12
C VAL A 416 -10.06 -12.98 13.16
N ALA A 417 -10.15 -11.74 13.63
CA ALA A 417 -11.07 -11.31 14.66
C ALA A 417 -11.60 -9.89 14.39
N VAL A 418 -12.77 -9.58 14.95
CA VAL A 418 -13.27 -8.21 15.02
C VAL A 418 -12.65 -7.54 16.24
N ILE A 419 -11.85 -6.50 16.00
CA ILE A 419 -11.18 -5.72 17.04
C ILE A 419 -12.08 -4.55 17.42
N HIS A 420 -12.35 -4.40 18.72
CA HIS A 420 -13.10 -3.29 19.29
C HIS A 420 -12.16 -2.34 20.02
N THR A 421 -12.09 -1.09 19.59
CA THR A 421 -11.19 -0.09 20.19
C THR A 421 -11.97 0.90 21.06
N ARG A 422 -11.24 1.62 21.92
CA ARG A 422 -11.82 2.63 22.81
C ARG A 422 -11.64 4.06 22.29
N GLY A 423 -10.92 4.23 21.18
CA GLY A 423 -10.37 5.51 20.77
C GLY A 423 -9.01 5.78 21.43
N ASN A 424 -8.19 6.58 20.76
CA ASN A 424 -6.88 7.02 21.21
C ASN A 424 -6.82 8.56 21.25
N ARG A 425 -6.89 9.11 22.47
CA ARG A 425 -6.89 10.56 22.71
C ARG A 425 -5.53 11.22 22.57
N HIS A 426 -4.45 10.43 22.55
CA HIS A 426 -3.06 10.92 22.50
C HIS A 426 -2.52 10.94 21.06
N ALA A 427 -3.41 10.99 20.08
CA ALA A 427 -3.05 11.22 18.70
C ALA A 427 -2.77 12.70 18.42
N HIS A 428 -1.82 12.99 17.54
CA HIS A 428 -1.37 14.35 17.23
C HIS A 428 -0.85 14.47 15.80
N VAL A 429 -0.69 15.71 15.31
CA VAL A 429 -0.18 15.98 13.95
C VAL A 429 1.35 15.90 13.92
N VAL A 430 1.87 15.34 12.83
CA VAL A 430 3.29 15.42 12.45
C VAL A 430 3.41 16.25 11.16
N LEU A 431 4.04 17.43 11.26
CA LEU A 431 4.36 18.32 10.13
C LEU A 431 5.66 17.85 9.49
N ARG A 432 5.61 17.48 8.21
CA ARG A 432 6.73 16.85 7.49
C ARG A 432 7.04 17.45 6.10
N GLY A 433 6.48 18.62 5.84
CA GLY A 433 6.46 19.30 4.54
C GLY A 433 5.53 18.63 3.54
N GLY A 434 5.67 18.96 2.26
CA GLY A 434 4.96 18.33 1.16
C GLY A 434 5.55 18.67 -0.19
N SER A 435 4.85 18.32 -1.28
CA SER A 435 5.23 18.81 -2.62
C SER A 435 5.18 20.33 -2.73
N ASN A 436 4.42 21.01 -1.86
CA ASN A 436 4.33 22.46 -1.80
C ASN A 436 5.48 23.12 -1.00
N GLY A 437 6.43 22.33 -0.50
CA GLY A 437 7.59 22.79 0.25
C GLY A 437 7.56 22.44 1.74
N PRO A 438 8.53 22.96 2.51
CA PRO A 438 8.58 22.83 3.96
C PRO A 438 7.38 23.48 4.66
N ASN A 439 6.99 22.93 5.82
CA ASN A 439 5.91 23.44 6.67
C ASN A 439 6.28 23.47 8.16
N TYR A 440 7.57 23.65 8.48
CA TYR A 440 8.07 23.72 9.85
C TYR A 440 8.10 25.14 10.43
N ASP A 441 8.02 26.18 9.59
CA ASP A 441 8.13 27.57 10.04
C ASP A 441 6.91 28.03 10.87
N SER A 442 7.05 29.18 11.52
CA SER A 442 6.03 29.74 12.41
C SER A 442 4.70 30.04 11.71
N VAL A 443 4.70 30.35 10.41
CA VAL A 443 3.48 30.61 9.66
C VAL A 443 2.69 29.32 9.49
N HIS A 444 3.36 28.24 9.11
CA HIS A 444 2.73 26.92 8.94
C HIS A 444 2.30 26.32 10.28
N VAL A 445 3.09 26.49 11.33
CA VAL A 445 2.70 26.07 12.69
C VAL A 445 1.44 26.81 13.13
N ALA A 446 1.37 28.13 12.95
CA ALA A 446 0.17 28.91 13.28
C ALA A 446 -1.07 28.53 12.45
N VAL A 447 -0.89 28.17 11.17
CA VAL A 447 -1.98 27.60 10.35
C VAL A 447 -2.45 26.28 10.94
N CYS A 448 -1.53 25.41 11.33
CA CYS A 448 -1.86 24.11 11.93
C CYS A 448 -2.60 24.28 13.27
N GLU A 449 -2.17 25.20 14.13
CA GLU A 449 -2.84 25.53 15.38
C GLU A 449 -4.31 25.90 15.13
N ARG A 450 -4.57 26.84 14.21
CA ARG A 450 -5.94 27.27 13.88
C ARG A 450 -6.82 26.13 13.35
N GLU A 451 -6.29 25.25 12.50
CA GLU A 451 -7.05 24.12 11.97
C GLU A 451 -7.36 23.07 13.05
N LEU A 452 -6.44 22.83 13.98
CA LEU A 452 -6.66 21.94 15.13
C LEU A 452 -7.69 22.53 16.10
N GLU A 453 -7.59 23.82 16.41
CA GLU A 453 -8.54 24.54 17.26
C GLU A 453 -9.95 24.54 16.66
N LYS A 454 -10.08 24.86 15.38
CA LYS A 454 -11.34 24.80 14.63
C LYS A 454 -11.94 23.39 14.62
N ALA A 455 -11.10 22.36 14.70
CA ALA A 455 -11.51 20.97 14.80
C ALA A 455 -11.84 20.52 16.23
N GLY A 456 -11.63 21.34 17.26
CA GLY A 456 -11.80 20.98 18.67
C GLY A 456 -10.73 20.00 19.18
N ILE A 457 -9.53 20.03 18.61
CA ILE A 457 -8.42 19.13 18.91
C ILE A 457 -7.31 19.94 19.59
N ALA A 458 -6.70 19.37 20.64
CA ALA A 458 -5.55 19.99 21.30
C ALA A 458 -4.41 20.22 20.27
N PRO A 459 -3.79 21.42 20.23
CA PRO A 459 -2.76 21.74 19.26
C PRO A 459 -1.42 21.09 19.66
N ASN A 460 -1.36 19.76 19.57
CA ASN A 460 -0.14 18.98 19.75
C ASN A 460 0.52 18.77 18.38
N ILE A 461 1.68 19.40 18.18
CA ILE A 461 2.41 19.40 16.91
C ILE A 461 3.80 18.80 17.10
N VAL A 462 4.12 17.79 16.29
CA VAL A 462 5.48 17.27 16.13
C VAL A 462 6.01 17.73 14.77
N VAL A 463 7.25 18.21 14.73
CA VAL A 463 7.89 18.62 13.47
C VAL A 463 8.92 17.57 13.03
N ASP A 464 8.68 16.94 11.88
CA ASP A 464 9.66 16.07 11.21
C ASP A 464 10.70 16.97 10.52
N CYS A 465 11.94 16.94 11.01
CA CYS A 465 13.02 17.78 10.51
C CYS A 465 13.60 17.28 9.19
N SER A 466 13.30 16.03 8.80
CA SER A 466 13.78 15.38 7.57
C SER A 466 12.79 15.61 6.41
N HIS A 467 12.76 14.68 5.45
CA HIS A 467 11.78 14.61 4.36
C HIS A 467 11.64 15.94 3.62
N ALA A 468 10.40 16.38 3.35
CA ALA A 468 10.14 17.59 2.59
C ALA A 468 10.48 18.86 3.38
N ASN A 469 10.55 18.80 4.72
CA ASN A 469 11.02 19.92 5.53
C ASN A 469 12.51 20.19 5.36
N SER A 470 13.31 19.13 5.15
CA SER A 470 14.72 19.26 4.79
C SER A 470 14.99 19.45 3.30
N ASN A 471 13.96 19.59 2.45
CA ASN A 471 14.08 19.47 0.99
C ASN A 471 14.81 18.19 0.52
N LYS A 472 14.71 17.11 1.32
CA LYS A 472 15.46 15.85 1.17
C LYS A 472 16.98 15.98 1.27
N ASP A 473 17.47 17.08 1.85
CA ASP A 473 18.86 17.28 2.19
C ASP A 473 19.06 17.06 3.70
N HIS A 474 19.65 15.91 4.04
CA HIS A 474 19.91 15.52 5.42
C HIS A 474 20.73 16.54 6.21
N ALA A 475 21.56 17.39 5.56
CA ALA A 475 22.34 18.42 6.24
C ALA A 475 21.48 19.58 6.77
N LEU A 476 20.27 19.78 6.22
CA LEU A 476 19.37 20.87 6.63
C LEU A 476 18.55 20.53 7.88
N GLN A 477 18.51 19.27 8.32
CA GLN A 477 17.71 18.86 9.48
C GLN A 477 18.06 19.63 10.76
N ALA A 478 19.35 19.92 10.98
CA ALA A 478 19.81 20.70 12.13
C ALA A 478 19.26 22.15 12.11
N LEU A 479 19.13 22.75 10.92
CA LEU A 479 18.55 24.09 10.76
C LEU A 479 17.03 24.09 11.00
N VAL A 480 16.35 23.02 10.59
CA VAL A 480 14.93 22.84 10.89
C VAL A 480 14.72 22.70 12.40
N LEU A 481 15.54 21.89 13.08
CA LEU A 481 15.49 21.75 14.54
C LEU A 481 15.78 23.08 15.25
N ASP A 482 16.76 23.84 14.75
CA ASP A 482 17.09 25.16 15.31
C ASP A 482 15.91 26.13 15.18
N ASN A 483 15.24 26.15 14.03
CA ASN A 483 14.04 26.95 13.81
C ASN A 483 12.91 26.55 14.79
N VAL A 484 12.69 25.25 14.99
CA VAL A 484 11.75 24.75 15.99
C VAL A 484 12.11 25.26 17.39
N ALA A 485 13.37 25.17 17.80
CA ALA A 485 13.84 25.67 19.08
C ALA A 485 13.61 27.19 19.23
N ASN A 486 13.85 27.97 18.17
CA ASN A 486 13.64 29.42 18.17
C ASN A 486 12.15 29.78 18.29
N GLN A 487 11.25 29.07 17.63
CA GLN A 487 9.80 29.29 17.82
C GLN A 487 9.36 29.03 19.26
N ILE A 488 9.94 28.01 19.91
CA ILE A 488 9.66 27.69 21.30
C ILE A 488 10.22 28.77 22.24
N LEU A 489 11.42 29.27 21.96
CA LEU A 489 12.01 30.42 22.65
C LEU A 489 11.14 31.68 22.55
N GLU A 490 10.53 31.90 21.39
CA GLU A 490 9.64 33.03 21.09
C GLU A 490 8.22 32.84 21.64
N GLY A 491 7.95 31.74 22.34
CA GLY A 491 6.71 31.54 23.10
C GLY A 491 5.67 30.63 22.44
N ASN A 492 5.99 29.93 21.35
CA ASN A 492 5.14 28.84 20.87
C ASN A 492 4.86 27.86 22.04
N ARG A 493 3.69 27.20 22.08
CA ARG A 493 3.33 26.19 23.09
C ARG A 493 2.76 24.89 22.51
N SER A 494 2.56 24.87 21.21
CA SER A 494 1.91 23.78 20.49
C SER A 494 2.90 22.73 19.99
N ILE A 495 4.16 23.12 19.77
CA ILE A 495 5.24 22.19 19.47
C ILE A 495 5.59 21.40 20.73
N VAL A 496 5.37 20.08 20.65
CA VAL A 496 5.59 19.08 21.71
C VAL A 496 6.74 18.13 21.44
N GLY A 497 7.24 18.13 20.20
CA GLY A 497 8.33 17.26 19.82
C GLY A 497 8.83 17.49 18.40
N ALA A 498 9.87 16.76 18.04
CA ALA A 498 10.41 16.73 16.68
C ALA A 498 10.88 15.33 16.29
N MET A 499 11.04 15.09 15.00
CA MET A 499 11.63 13.85 14.46
C MET A 499 12.91 14.17 13.69
N LEU A 500 13.92 13.32 13.83
CA LEU A 500 15.18 13.42 13.09
C LEU A 500 15.58 12.06 12.52
N GLU A 501 16.11 12.08 11.29
CA GLU A 501 16.72 10.91 10.65
C GLU A 501 18.25 11.02 10.74
N SER A 502 18.84 10.15 11.56
CA SER A 502 20.25 10.17 11.92
C SER A 502 20.80 8.76 12.04
N ASN A 503 22.06 8.56 11.67
CA ASN A 503 22.73 7.28 11.78
C ASN A 503 24.14 7.49 12.37
N LEU A 504 24.94 6.43 12.45
CA LEU A 504 26.33 6.56 12.87
C LEU A 504 27.10 7.46 11.90
N GLU A 505 26.90 7.23 10.59
CA GLU A 505 27.54 7.93 9.49
C GLU A 505 26.50 8.65 8.59
N ALA A 506 26.93 9.74 7.95
CA ALA A 506 26.06 10.59 7.14
C ALA A 506 25.69 9.98 5.78
N GLY A 507 24.61 10.50 5.20
CA GLY A 507 24.16 10.17 3.85
C GLY A 507 23.42 8.84 3.75
N ASN A 508 23.41 8.27 2.56
CA ASN A 508 22.89 6.94 2.28
C ASN A 508 23.81 6.18 1.29
N GLN A 509 23.44 4.94 1.01
CA GLN A 509 24.10 4.09 0.03
C GLN A 509 23.09 3.15 -0.65
N PRO A 510 23.30 2.73 -1.91
CA PRO A 510 22.56 1.63 -2.49
C PRO A 510 22.97 0.31 -1.83
N ILE A 511 22.11 -0.71 -1.93
CA ILE A 511 22.47 -2.08 -1.54
C ILE A 511 23.29 -2.70 -2.68
N PRO A 512 24.58 -3.03 -2.47
CA PRO A 512 25.42 -3.66 -3.48
C PRO A 512 25.06 -5.15 -3.64
N SER A 513 25.42 -5.75 -4.79
CA SER A 513 25.27 -7.21 -4.99
C SER A 513 26.15 -8.03 -4.05
N ASP A 514 27.27 -7.47 -3.61
CA ASP A 514 28.16 -8.03 -2.60
C ASP A 514 28.00 -7.23 -1.30
N LEU A 515 27.22 -7.78 -0.36
CA LEU A 515 26.88 -7.14 0.90
C LEU A 515 28.10 -6.83 1.78
N ALA A 516 29.24 -7.50 1.57
CA ALA A 516 30.48 -7.18 2.28
C ALA A 516 31.01 -5.76 1.96
N LYS A 517 30.49 -5.12 0.91
CA LYS A 517 30.81 -3.73 0.53
C LYS A 517 29.89 -2.70 1.16
N LEU A 518 28.86 -3.11 1.91
CA LEU A 518 28.03 -2.17 2.65
C LEU A 518 28.88 -1.43 3.67
N ARG A 519 28.83 -0.09 3.63
CA ARG A 519 29.50 0.73 4.63
C ARG A 519 28.74 0.65 5.93
N TYR A 520 29.44 0.30 7.00
CA TYR A 520 28.88 0.24 8.34
C TYR A 520 28.27 1.58 8.76
N GLY A 521 27.11 1.57 9.41
CA GLY A 521 26.51 2.78 9.97
C GLY A 521 25.95 3.79 8.97
N VAL A 522 25.87 3.46 7.67
CA VAL A 522 25.30 4.32 6.62
C VAL A 522 23.94 3.77 6.17
N SER A 523 22.92 4.64 6.08
CA SER A 523 21.55 4.25 5.69
C SER A 523 21.49 3.62 4.29
N VAL A 524 20.65 2.59 4.10
CA VAL A 524 20.32 2.01 2.78
C VAL A 524 19.03 2.59 2.18
N THR A 525 18.39 3.53 2.87
CA THR A 525 17.14 4.19 2.44
C THR A 525 17.35 5.69 2.29
N ASP A 526 16.68 6.53 3.08
CA ASP A 526 16.88 7.98 2.99
C ASP A 526 18.18 8.39 3.69
N ALA A 527 18.77 9.48 3.23
CA ALA A 527 20.00 10.02 3.78
C ALA A 527 19.79 10.52 5.22
N CYS A 528 20.73 10.19 6.10
CA CYS A 528 20.68 10.54 7.52
C CYS A 528 21.80 11.53 7.88
N MET A 529 21.62 12.32 8.93
CA MET A 529 22.74 13.02 9.58
C MET A 529 23.70 12.01 10.22
N ASP A 530 24.97 12.36 10.34
CA ASP A 530 25.93 11.60 11.15
C ASP A 530 25.68 11.78 12.66
N TRP A 531 26.37 10.96 13.45
CA TRP A 531 26.27 11.01 14.90
C TRP A 531 26.67 12.38 15.47
N ASN A 532 27.77 12.95 14.99
CA ASN A 532 28.31 14.21 15.53
C ASN A 532 27.34 15.39 15.33
N SER A 533 26.76 15.51 14.15
CA SER A 533 25.76 16.55 13.85
C SER A 533 24.49 16.34 14.67
N THR A 534 24.09 15.08 14.84
CA THR A 534 22.91 14.71 15.65
C THR A 534 23.10 15.12 17.11
N GLU A 535 24.24 14.75 17.69
CA GLU A 535 24.61 15.09 19.06
C GLU A 535 24.67 16.62 19.25
N GLN A 536 25.33 17.34 18.34
CA GLN A 536 25.44 18.80 18.40
C GLN A 536 24.06 19.48 18.30
N ALA A 537 23.19 19.04 17.39
CA ALA A 537 21.87 19.61 17.20
C ALA A 537 20.98 19.45 18.44
N ILE A 538 20.97 18.25 19.05
CA ILE A 538 20.19 17.95 20.26
C ILE A 538 20.72 18.76 21.45
N ARG A 539 22.04 18.83 21.64
CA ARG A 539 22.67 19.63 22.70
C ARG A 539 22.36 21.12 22.56
N SER A 540 22.42 21.63 21.33
CA SER A 540 22.06 23.03 21.02
C SER A 540 20.61 23.34 21.41
N MET A 541 19.67 22.46 21.03
CA MET A 541 18.26 22.59 21.41
C MET A 541 18.07 22.50 22.93
N HIS A 542 18.72 21.55 23.60
CA HIS A 542 18.70 21.43 25.07
C HIS A 542 19.16 22.73 25.74
N GLU A 543 20.33 23.25 25.36
CA GLU A 543 20.89 24.47 25.95
C GLU A 543 20.01 25.70 25.75
N LYS A 544 19.42 25.84 24.56
CA LYS A 544 18.45 26.90 24.25
C LYS A 544 17.21 26.81 25.15
N LEU A 545 16.70 25.60 25.40
CA LEU A 545 15.37 25.39 25.94
C LEU A 545 15.30 25.07 27.43
N ARG A 546 16.41 24.63 28.06
CA ARG A 546 16.43 24.15 29.47
C ARG A 546 15.87 25.13 30.50
N ARG A 547 15.98 26.44 30.25
CA ARG A 547 15.41 27.48 31.13
C ARG A 547 14.00 27.92 30.75
N ILE A 548 13.57 27.62 29.52
CA ILE A 548 12.31 28.09 28.93
C ILE A 548 11.20 27.09 29.15
N LEU A 549 11.45 25.80 28.88
CA LEU A 549 10.43 24.78 28.96
C LEU A 549 9.77 24.66 30.34
N PRO A 550 10.49 24.69 31.48
CA PRO A 550 9.86 24.66 32.80
C PRO A 550 8.84 25.79 33.03
N GLN A 551 9.01 26.94 32.36
CA GLN A 551 8.08 28.08 32.46
C GLN A 551 6.78 27.86 31.69
N ARG A 552 6.73 26.92 30.74
CA ARG A 552 5.50 26.60 30.00
C ARG A 552 4.42 26.03 30.91
N SER A 553 4.79 25.19 31.88
CA SER A 553 3.86 24.51 32.79
C SER A 553 3.29 25.43 33.88
N GLY A 554 3.99 26.51 34.23
CA GLY A 554 3.57 27.44 35.29
C GLY A 554 2.44 28.41 34.92
N ALA A 555 2.13 28.59 33.63
CA ALA A 555 1.16 29.58 33.16
C ALA A 555 -0.26 29.02 32.89
N ILE A 556 -0.53 27.77 33.26
CA ILE A 556 -1.82 27.10 33.00
C ILE A 556 -2.78 27.25 34.21
N GLY A 557 -2.38 28.00 35.24
CA GLY A 557 -3.13 28.20 36.49
C GLY A 557 -3.39 29.65 36.90
N SER A 558 -3.38 30.61 35.95
CA SER A 558 -3.74 32.03 36.22
C SER A 558 -4.89 32.50 35.36
#